data_AF-A0A6P3X7Q3-F1
#
_entry.id   AF-A0A6P3X7Q3-F1
#
_cell.length_a   1.000
_cell.length_b   1.000
_cell.length_c   1.000
_cell.angle_alpha   90.00
_cell.angle_beta   90.00
_cell.angle_gamma   90.00
#
_symmetry.space_group_name_H-M   'P 1'
#
loop_
_entity.id
_entity.type
_entity.pdbx_description
1 polymer ?
#
loop_
_entity_poly.entity_id
_entity_poly.type
_entity_poly.pdbx_seq_one_letter_code
_entity_poly.pdbx_strand_id
1 'polypeptide(L)'
;MGRPWAILLLAIVAISRPPVEGKILSQCDAVRELQRAKISRSMMSNWICLMQSESGLDTSRMTGPKTASSYSFGILQINSLKWCTRGRVGGLCNARCEDFMNDDIQDDIACAKKIYNRDGFKAWDGWTKKCKNKPLPNIGNCRRRRRMADIVVAPTGSVPYSGRKSI
;
A
#
# COMPACT_ATOMS: atom_id res chain seq x y z
N MET A 1 -9.93 45.96 0.39
CA MET A 1 -8.68 45.51 -0.27
C MET A 1 -8.19 44.25 0.45
N GLY A 2 -8.65 43.08 0.00
CA GLY A 2 -8.30 41.80 0.62
C GLY A 2 -6.85 41.43 0.29
N ARG A 3 -6.06 41.05 1.29
CA ARG A 3 -4.63 40.73 1.20
C ARG A 3 -4.41 39.52 0.29
N PRO A 4 -4.04 39.70 -1.00
CA PRO A 4 -3.94 38.58 -1.94
C PRO A 4 -2.77 37.64 -1.58
N TRP A 5 -1.81 38.16 -0.81
CA TRP A 5 -0.64 37.42 -0.35
C TRP A 5 -1.00 36.32 0.66
N ALA A 6 -2.06 36.52 1.46
CA ALA A 6 -2.53 35.49 2.39
C ALA A 6 -3.14 34.29 1.65
N ILE A 7 -3.83 34.54 0.52
CA ILE A 7 -4.39 33.50 -0.34
C ILE A 7 -3.28 32.73 -1.07
N LEU A 8 -2.28 33.45 -1.58
CA LEU A 8 -1.10 32.85 -2.22
C LEU A 8 -0.29 31.97 -1.26
N LEU A 9 -0.05 32.43 -0.01
CA LEU A 9 0.65 31.65 1.00
C LEU A 9 -0.14 30.39 1.41
N LEU A 10 -1.46 30.49 1.58
CA LEU A 10 -2.32 29.32 1.85
C LEU A 10 -2.33 28.32 0.68
N ALA A 11 -2.33 28.82 -0.57
CA ALA A 11 -2.28 27.96 -1.75
C ALA A 11 -0.94 27.22 -1.88
N ILE A 12 0.19 27.88 -1.57
CA ILE A 12 1.53 27.28 -1.67
C ILE A 12 1.72 26.16 -0.60
N VAL A 13 1.26 26.38 0.63
CA VAL A 13 1.33 25.36 1.70
C VAL A 13 0.45 24.14 1.41
N ALA A 14 -0.66 24.31 0.68
CA ALA A 14 -1.52 23.20 0.29
C ALA A 14 -0.90 22.27 -0.79
N ILE A 15 0.13 22.73 -1.53
CA ILE A 15 0.71 21.99 -2.67
C ILE A 15 2.01 21.28 -2.29
N SER A 16 2.67 21.66 -1.21
CA SER A 16 3.89 20.98 -0.74
C SER A 16 3.57 19.59 -0.19
N ARG A 17 3.70 18.55 -1.04
CA ARG A 17 3.78 17.16 -0.58
C ARG A 17 5.16 16.96 0.06
N PRO A 18 5.25 16.41 1.28
CA PRO A 18 6.56 16.08 1.86
C PRO A 18 7.30 15.12 0.92
N PRO A 19 8.65 15.20 0.84
CA PRO A 19 9.43 14.21 0.10
C PRO A 19 9.11 12.84 0.66
N VAL A 20 8.60 11.97 -0.21
CA VAL A 20 8.20 10.62 0.16
C VAL A 20 9.42 9.72 0.02
N GLU A 21 10.08 9.46 1.14
CA GLU A 21 11.19 8.53 1.25
C GLU A 21 10.64 7.10 1.29
N GLY A 22 11.20 6.17 0.51
CA GLY A 22 10.71 4.80 0.51
C GLY A 22 10.97 4.07 1.83
N LYS A 23 10.16 3.05 2.13
CA LYS A 23 10.21 2.31 3.40
C LYS A 23 10.02 0.82 3.20
N ILE A 24 10.39 0.06 4.22
CA ILE A 24 10.03 -1.35 4.34
C ILE A 24 8.70 -1.44 5.12
N LEU A 25 7.64 -1.90 4.46
CA LEU A 25 6.35 -2.11 5.10
C LEU A 25 6.37 -3.31 6.04
N SER A 26 5.66 -3.22 7.17
CA SER A 26 5.28 -4.42 7.91
C SER A 26 4.21 -5.20 7.15
N GLN A 27 4.07 -6.50 7.43
CA GLN A 27 3.06 -7.34 6.79
C GLN A 27 1.64 -6.78 6.96
N CYS A 28 1.30 -6.29 8.16
CA CYS A 28 -0.04 -5.76 8.40
C CYS A 28 -0.23 -4.37 7.79
N ASP A 29 0.83 -3.59 7.57
CA ASP A 29 0.74 -2.33 6.83
C ASP A 29 0.44 -2.59 5.36
N ALA A 30 1.15 -3.55 4.76
CA ALA A 30 0.84 -4.01 3.40
C ALA A 30 -0.60 -4.55 3.28
N VAL A 31 -1.11 -5.28 4.29
CA VAL A 31 -2.53 -5.68 4.32
C VAL A 31 -3.47 -4.47 4.34
N ARG A 32 -3.15 -3.42 5.10
CA ARG A 32 -3.96 -2.19 5.15
C ARG A 32 -3.96 -1.48 3.80
N GLU A 33 -2.83 -1.42 3.11
CA GLU A 33 -2.71 -0.84 1.78
C GLU A 33 -3.52 -1.60 0.73
N LEU A 34 -3.46 -2.93 0.75
CA LEU A 34 -4.26 -3.79 -0.12
C LEU A 34 -5.77 -3.66 0.17
N GLN A 35 -6.15 -3.50 1.45
CA GLN A 35 -7.54 -3.22 1.84
C GLN A 35 -8.01 -1.86 1.31
N ARG A 36 -7.18 -0.82 1.41
CA ARG A 36 -7.44 0.52 0.85
C ARG A 36 -7.65 0.46 -0.67
N ALA A 37 -6.87 -0.38 -1.35
CA ALA A 37 -7.00 -0.67 -2.79
C ALA A 37 -8.15 -1.63 -3.16
N LYS A 38 -9.00 -2.03 -2.19
CA LYS A 38 -10.14 -2.94 -2.36
C LYS A 38 -9.77 -4.31 -2.95
N ILE A 39 -8.60 -4.84 -2.60
CA ILE A 39 -8.23 -6.22 -2.93
C ILE A 39 -9.12 -7.19 -2.15
N SER A 40 -9.61 -8.24 -2.81
CA SER A 40 -10.49 -9.22 -2.18
C SER A 40 -9.79 -9.95 -1.03
N ARG A 41 -10.55 -10.30 0.01
CA ARG A 41 -10.00 -11.02 1.17
C ARG A 41 -9.40 -12.38 0.77
N SER A 42 -9.97 -13.05 -0.22
CA SER A 42 -9.48 -14.35 -0.70
C SER A 42 -8.12 -14.28 -1.40
N MET A 43 -7.77 -13.14 -2.01
CA MET A 43 -6.47 -12.96 -2.68
C MET A 43 -5.41 -12.31 -1.79
N MET A 44 -5.79 -11.80 -0.62
CA MET A 44 -4.93 -10.98 0.23
C MET A 44 -3.57 -11.64 0.52
N SER A 45 -3.57 -12.91 0.96
CA SER A 45 -2.33 -13.63 1.25
C SER A 45 -1.45 -13.85 0.01
N ASN A 46 -2.03 -13.97 -1.19
CA ASN A 46 -1.25 -14.06 -2.43
C ASN A 46 -0.54 -12.74 -2.75
N TRP A 47 -1.23 -11.61 -2.60
CA TRP A 47 -0.64 -10.28 -2.79
C TRP A 47 0.44 -9.97 -1.76
N ILE A 48 0.24 -10.34 -0.49
CA ILE A 48 1.28 -10.22 0.54
C ILE A 48 2.49 -11.08 0.20
N CYS A 49 2.28 -12.33 -0.22
CA CYS A 49 3.37 -13.20 -0.62
C CYS A 49 4.13 -12.63 -1.83
N LEU A 50 3.41 -12.08 -2.82
CA LEU A 50 4.00 -11.41 -3.97
C LEU A 50 4.96 -10.31 -3.53
N MET A 51 4.48 -9.34 -2.75
CA MET A 51 5.29 -8.21 -2.27
C MET A 51 6.50 -8.68 -1.46
N GLN A 52 6.34 -9.67 -0.56
CA GLN A 52 7.46 -10.25 0.20
C GLN A 52 8.48 -10.94 -0.72
N SER A 53 8.01 -11.68 -1.72
CA SER A 53 8.85 -12.50 -2.58
C SER A 53 9.68 -11.69 -3.57
N GLU A 54 9.14 -10.56 -4.02
CA GLU A 54 9.70 -9.69 -5.06
C GLU A 54 10.59 -8.59 -4.50
N SER A 55 10.13 -7.87 -3.47
CA SER A 55 10.83 -6.71 -2.92
C SER A 55 11.23 -6.86 -1.46
N GLY A 56 10.70 -7.86 -0.75
CA GLY A 56 10.85 -7.92 0.70
C GLY A 56 10.05 -6.83 1.42
N LEU A 57 8.94 -6.36 0.82
CA LEU A 57 8.10 -5.26 1.30
C LEU A 57 8.76 -3.87 1.26
N ASP A 58 9.90 -3.72 0.59
CA ASP A 58 10.58 -2.45 0.35
C ASP A 58 9.93 -1.68 -0.80
N THR A 59 9.33 -0.53 -0.50
CA THR A 59 8.63 0.33 -1.48
C THR A 59 9.56 1.08 -2.41
N SER A 60 10.86 1.20 -2.08
CA SER A 60 11.89 1.80 -2.92
C SER A 60 12.74 0.77 -3.64
N ARG A 61 12.35 -0.51 -3.66
CA ARG A 61 13.19 -1.55 -4.26
C ARG A 61 13.32 -1.35 -5.77
N MET A 62 14.55 -1.22 -6.25
CA MET A 62 14.88 -1.26 -7.68
C MET A 62 15.75 -2.48 -7.97
N THR A 63 15.42 -3.26 -9.01
CA THR A 63 16.24 -4.39 -9.45
C THR A 63 16.49 -4.34 -10.95
N GLY A 64 17.64 -4.86 -11.38
CA GLY A 64 18.07 -4.89 -12.77
C GLY A 64 19.54 -4.45 -12.94
N PRO A 65 19.98 -4.24 -14.19
CA PRO A 65 19.21 -4.43 -15.42
C PRO A 65 18.88 -5.91 -15.68
N LYS A 66 17.80 -6.15 -16.44
CA LYS A 66 17.41 -7.46 -17.00
C LYS A 66 17.42 -7.37 -18.53
N THR A 67 16.62 -8.19 -19.21
CA THR A 67 16.46 -8.19 -20.68
C THR A 67 16.17 -6.79 -21.21
N ALA A 68 16.80 -6.43 -22.34
CA ALA A 68 16.66 -5.14 -23.02
C ALA A 68 16.91 -3.93 -22.08
N SER A 69 17.87 -4.06 -21.15
CA SER A 69 18.25 -3.01 -20.20
C SER A 69 17.10 -2.51 -19.33
N SER A 70 16.09 -3.35 -19.12
CA SER A 70 14.93 -3.03 -18.29
C SER A 70 15.23 -3.15 -16.80
N TYR A 71 14.52 -2.37 -16.00
CA TYR A 71 14.58 -2.42 -14.53
C TYR A 71 13.18 -2.63 -13.97
N SER A 72 13.10 -3.21 -12.77
CA SER A 72 11.86 -3.40 -12.02
C SER A 72 11.84 -2.48 -10.79
N PHE A 73 10.69 -1.90 -10.51
CA PHE A 73 10.52 -0.81 -9.55
C PHE A 73 9.45 -1.10 -8.51
N GLY A 74 9.68 -0.62 -7.29
CA GLY A 74 8.68 -0.58 -6.23
C GLY A 74 8.42 -1.90 -5.54
N ILE A 75 7.45 -1.87 -4.64
CA ILE A 75 7.10 -3.03 -3.80
C ILE A 75 6.59 -4.23 -4.63
N LEU A 76 6.04 -3.95 -5.83
CA LEU A 76 5.51 -4.95 -6.76
C LEU A 76 6.42 -5.22 -7.97
N GLN A 77 7.65 -4.69 -7.97
CA GLN A 77 8.68 -4.93 -9.00
C GLN A 77 8.18 -4.74 -10.44
N ILE A 78 7.45 -3.64 -10.67
CA ILE A 78 6.85 -3.28 -11.97
C ILE A 78 7.96 -2.98 -12.98
N ASN A 79 7.97 -3.71 -14.09
CA ASN A 79 9.10 -3.70 -15.03
C ASN A 79 8.97 -2.63 -16.14
N SER A 80 10.05 -1.88 -16.38
CA SER A 80 10.15 -0.80 -17.37
C SER A 80 10.16 -1.26 -18.82
N LEU A 81 10.27 -2.56 -19.10
CA LEU A 81 10.20 -3.08 -20.47
C LEU A 81 8.80 -2.86 -21.07
N LYS A 82 7.76 -2.90 -20.24
CA LYS A 82 6.37 -2.93 -20.71
C LYS A 82 5.41 -2.06 -19.93
N TRP A 83 5.62 -1.90 -18.63
CA TRP A 83 4.58 -1.38 -17.74
C TRP A 83 4.73 0.10 -17.44
N CYS A 84 5.96 0.60 -17.31
CA CYS A 84 6.28 2.01 -17.10
C CYS A 84 7.41 2.46 -18.00
N THR A 85 7.71 3.76 -18.01
CA THR A 85 8.88 4.31 -18.69
C THR A 85 9.74 5.09 -17.70
N ARG A 86 11.07 4.92 -17.77
CA ARG A 86 12.01 5.64 -16.90
C ARG A 86 12.11 7.11 -17.34
N GLY A 87 12.06 8.03 -16.39
CA GLY A 87 12.23 9.48 -16.61
C GLY A 87 11.05 10.20 -17.29
N ARG A 88 10.04 9.48 -17.79
CA ARG A 88 8.83 10.08 -18.41
C ARG A 88 7.63 9.16 -18.28
N VAL A 89 6.43 9.75 -18.38
CA VAL A 89 5.17 8.99 -18.36
C VAL A 89 5.10 8.10 -19.61
N GLY A 90 4.76 6.81 -19.42
CA GLY A 90 4.62 5.87 -20.52
C GLY A 90 4.33 4.44 -20.06
N GLY A 91 4.47 3.49 -20.98
CA GLY A 91 4.12 2.08 -20.76
C GLY A 91 2.62 1.84 -20.57
N LEU A 92 2.23 0.58 -20.36
CA LEU A 92 0.81 0.21 -20.23
C LEU A 92 0.14 0.72 -18.94
N CYS A 93 0.93 1.09 -17.93
CA CYS A 93 0.41 1.74 -16.73
C CYS A 93 0.30 3.26 -16.89
N ASN A 94 0.84 3.85 -17.96
CA ASN A 94 0.86 5.29 -18.20
C ASN A 94 1.44 6.06 -17.00
N ALA A 95 2.64 5.66 -16.57
CA ALA A 95 3.30 6.16 -15.37
C ALA A 95 4.80 6.28 -15.58
N ARG A 96 5.48 7.13 -14.80
CA ARG A 96 6.93 7.10 -14.70
C ARG A 96 7.31 5.92 -13.81
N CYS A 97 8.39 5.22 -14.12
CA CYS A 97 8.84 4.11 -13.27
C CYS A 97 9.23 4.57 -11.85
N GLU A 98 9.73 5.80 -11.74
CA GLU A 98 10.11 6.39 -10.45
C GLU A 98 8.90 6.71 -9.57
N ASP A 99 7.70 6.83 -10.14
CA ASP A 99 6.48 7.07 -9.35
C ASP A 99 6.19 5.85 -8.44
N PHE A 100 6.59 4.63 -8.83
CA PHE A 100 6.42 3.41 -8.01
C PHE A 100 7.46 3.25 -6.89
N MET A 101 8.34 4.23 -6.66
CA MET A 101 9.38 4.15 -5.62
C MET A 101 9.10 5.08 -4.45
N ASN A 102 7.85 5.07 -3.96
CA ASN A 102 7.40 5.94 -2.88
C ASN A 102 6.59 5.16 -1.83
N ASP A 103 6.26 5.77 -0.70
CA ASP A 103 5.53 5.13 0.41
C ASP A 103 4.06 4.84 0.13
N ASP A 104 3.42 5.65 -0.70
CA ASP A 104 2.02 5.48 -1.11
C ASP A 104 1.94 4.54 -2.31
N ILE A 105 1.76 3.26 -2.02
CA ILE A 105 1.80 2.19 -3.03
C ILE A 105 0.47 1.98 -3.78
N GLN A 106 -0.43 2.96 -3.78
CA GLN A 106 -1.76 2.77 -4.39
C GLN A 106 -1.69 2.74 -5.92
N ASP A 107 -0.80 3.53 -6.52
CA ASP A 107 -0.49 3.50 -7.94
C ASP A 107 0.26 2.21 -8.34
N ASP A 108 1.18 1.71 -7.48
CA ASP A 108 1.77 0.37 -7.65
C ASP A 108 0.68 -0.70 -7.74
N ILE A 109 -0.24 -0.74 -6.76
CA ILE A 109 -1.31 -1.75 -6.71
C ILE A 109 -2.23 -1.60 -7.93
N ALA A 110 -2.55 -0.38 -8.34
CA ALA A 110 -3.36 -0.13 -9.53
C ALA A 110 -2.70 -0.68 -10.80
N CYS A 111 -1.39 -0.44 -10.98
CA CYS A 111 -0.63 -1.00 -12.09
C CYS A 111 -0.55 -2.52 -12.00
N ALA A 112 -0.21 -3.08 -10.85
CA ALA A 112 -0.10 -4.53 -10.65
C ALA A 112 -1.44 -5.26 -10.87
N LYS A 113 -2.59 -4.64 -10.57
CA LYS A 113 -3.90 -5.19 -10.95
C LYS A 113 -4.05 -5.33 -12.47
N LYS A 114 -3.53 -4.39 -13.27
CA LYS A 114 -3.49 -4.52 -14.73
C LYS A 114 -2.61 -5.70 -15.16
N ILE A 115 -1.47 -5.89 -14.51
CA ILE A 115 -0.57 -7.04 -14.74
C ILE A 115 -1.28 -8.35 -14.43
N TYR A 116 -1.88 -8.45 -13.23
CA TYR A 116 -2.62 -9.62 -12.78
C TYR A 116 -3.79 -9.95 -13.71
N ASN A 117 -4.57 -8.96 -14.13
CA ASN A 117 -5.71 -9.18 -15.03
C ASN A 117 -5.27 -9.73 -16.39
N ARG A 118 -4.07 -9.37 -16.87
CA ARG A 118 -3.55 -9.84 -18.15
C ARG A 118 -2.86 -11.21 -18.05
N ASP A 119 -1.95 -11.34 -17.09
CA ASP A 119 -0.99 -12.43 -17.05
C ASP A 119 -1.13 -13.30 -15.79
N GLY A 120 -1.93 -12.88 -14.81
CA GLY A 120 -2.01 -13.50 -13.49
C GLY A 120 -0.73 -13.32 -12.66
N PHE A 121 -0.67 -13.98 -11.50
CA PHE A 121 0.51 -13.90 -10.63
C PHE A 121 1.79 -14.53 -11.22
N LYS A 122 1.68 -15.35 -12.27
CA LYS A 122 2.83 -15.93 -12.98
C LYS A 122 3.70 -14.90 -13.70
N ALA A 123 3.26 -13.64 -13.81
CA ALA A 123 4.08 -12.55 -14.32
C ALA A 123 5.27 -12.21 -13.41
N TRP A 124 5.27 -12.71 -12.17
CA TRP A 124 6.31 -12.47 -11.17
C TRP A 124 7.03 -13.78 -10.83
N ASP A 125 8.33 -13.83 -11.13
CA ASP A 125 9.17 -15.01 -10.90
C ASP A 125 9.33 -15.33 -9.41
N GLY A 126 9.48 -14.30 -8.57
CA GLY A 126 9.57 -14.43 -7.12
C GLY A 126 8.31 -15.05 -6.56
N TRP A 127 7.13 -14.59 -6.98
CA TRP A 127 5.87 -15.21 -6.58
C TRP A 127 5.75 -16.65 -7.09
N THR A 128 6.11 -16.90 -8.35
CA THR A 128 6.06 -18.25 -8.92
C THR A 128 6.93 -19.23 -8.15
N LYS A 129 8.12 -18.81 -7.73
CA LYS A 129 9.08 -19.63 -6.98
C LYS A 129 8.73 -19.79 -5.50
N LYS A 130 8.16 -18.76 -4.86
CA LYS A 130 7.99 -18.71 -3.40
C LYS A 130 6.54 -18.85 -2.92
N CYS A 131 5.55 -18.62 -3.76
CA CYS A 131 4.14 -18.54 -3.37
C CYS A 131 3.24 -19.57 -4.06
N LYS A 132 3.47 -19.84 -5.35
CA LYS A 132 2.64 -20.79 -6.12
C LYS A 132 2.70 -22.19 -5.49
N ASN A 133 1.53 -22.74 -5.14
CA ASN A 133 1.37 -24.06 -4.51
C ASN A 133 2.15 -24.22 -3.20
N LYS A 134 2.40 -23.13 -2.48
CA LYS A 134 3.10 -23.11 -1.20
C LYS A 134 2.21 -22.51 -0.12
N PRO A 135 2.48 -22.80 1.17
CA PRO A 135 1.81 -22.11 2.26
C PRO A 135 1.97 -20.60 2.11
N LEU A 136 0.85 -19.88 2.09
CA LEU A 136 0.85 -18.42 1.98
C LEU A 136 0.96 -17.77 3.37
N PRO A 137 1.42 -16.50 3.44
CA PRO A 137 1.51 -15.76 4.70
C PRO A 137 0.17 -15.73 5.45
N ASN A 138 0.23 -16.07 6.74
CA ASN A 138 -0.91 -15.95 7.63
C ASN A 138 -1.09 -14.47 8.02
N ILE A 139 -2.22 -13.90 7.63
CA ILE A 139 -2.60 -12.50 7.88
C ILE A 139 -3.72 -12.37 8.93
N GLY A 140 -4.08 -13.46 9.63
CA GLY A 140 -5.19 -13.49 10.59
C GLY A 140 -4.97 -12.57 11.80
N ASN A 141 -3.71 -12.31 12.16
CA ASN A 141 -3.32 -11.39 13.22
C ASN A 141 -3.39 -9.91 12.80
N CYS A 142 -3.53 -9.60 11.51
CA CYS A 142 -3.69 -8.23 11.03
C CYS A 142 -5.10 -7.73 11.36
N ARG A 143 -5.26 -7.23 12.58
CA ARG A 143 -6.49 -6.62 13.05
C ARG A 143 -6.82 -5.44 12.13
N ARG A 144 -8.04 -5.42 11.58
CA ARG A 144 -8.61 -4.15 11.13
C ARG A 144 -8.58 -3.25 12.36
N ARG A 145 -7.84 -2.13 12.34
CA ARG A 145 -8.13 -1.07 13.30
C ARG A 145 -9.62 -0.76 13.12
N ARG A 146 -10.48 -1.20 14.06
CA ARG A 146 -11.76 -0.52 14.26
C ARG A 146 -11.36 0.93 14.42
N ARG A 147 -11.93 1.84 13.63
CA ARG A 147 -11.65 3.27 13.79
C ARG A 147 -11.85 3.56 15.28
N MET A 148 -10.81 4.00 15.99
CA MET A 148 -10.94 4.56 17.34
C MET A 148 -11.60 5.96 17.26
N ALA A 149 -12.57 6.15 16.37
CA ALA A 149 -13.29 7.40 16.17
C ALA A 149 -14.75 7.33 16.68
N ASP A 150 -15.22 6.16 17.14
CA ASP A 150 -16.58 5.99 17.69
C ASP A 150 -16.60 5.78 19.22
N ILE A 151 -15.49 5.97 19.93
CA ILE A 151 -15.46 6.01 21.42
C ILE A 151 -15.22 7.45 21.85
N VAL A 152 -16.14 8.35 21.50
CA VAL A 152 -16.31 9.59 22.26
C VAL A 152 -17.10 9.22 23.51
N VAL A 153 -16.36 8.95 24.59
CA VAL A 153 -16.70 9.18 26.00
C VAL A 153 -18.20 9.05 26.36
N ALA A 154 -18.61 7.89 26.86
CA ALA A 154 -19.73 7.85 27.79
C ALA A 154 -19.25 8.47 29.12
N PRO A 155 -19.89 9.53 29.64
CA PRO A 155 -19.46 10.12 30.89
C PRO A 155 -19.84 9.17 32.03
N THR A 156 -18.81 8.66 32.69
CA THR A 156 -18.91 7.98 33.98
C THR A 156 -19.38 8.97 35.03
N GLY A 157 -20.50 8.70 35.70
CA GLY A 157 -20.87 9.49 36.89
C GLY A 157 -22.29 9.28 37.39
N SER A 158 -22.54 8.22 38.16
CA SER A 158 -23.28 8.29 39.43
C SER A 158 -23.40 6.91 40.10
N VAL A 159 -22.81 6.82 41.28
CA VAL A 159 -23.09 5.89 42.39
C VAL A 159 -23.23 6.83 43.60
N PRO A 160 -24.04 6.60 44.67
CA PRO A 160 -24.64 5.35 45.17
C PRO A 160 -26.12 5.43 45.63
N TYR A 161 -26.76 4.29 45.90
CA TYR A 161 -27.36 4.09 47.24
C TYR A 161 -27.51 2.61 47.63
N SER A 162 -27.30 2.40 48.93
CA SER A 162 -27.31 1.18 49.73
C SER A 162 -28.70 0.54 49.84
N GLY A 163 -28.76 -0.79 49.97
CA GLY A 163 -30.02 -1.48 50.28
C GLY A 163 -29.95 -3.00 50.27
N ARG A 164 -29.31 -3.59 51.28
CA ARG A 164 -29.41 -5.01 51.64
C ARG A 164 -30.84 -5.34 52.08
N LYS A 165 -31.44 -6.44 51.59
CA LYS A 165 -32.30 -7.33 52.40
C LYS A 165 -32.40 -8.71 51.77
N SER A 166 -31.99 -9.70 52.55
CA SER A 166 -32.37 -11.10 52.46
C SER A 166 -33.86 -11.26 52.80
N ILE A 167 -34.55 -12.13 52.08
CA ILE A 167 -35.23 -13.37 52.52
C ILE A 167 -35.64 -14.11 51.26
#